data_AF-A0A1Y1R7L5-F1
#
_entry.id   AF-A0A1Y1R7L5-F1
#
_cell.length_a   1.000
_cell.length_b   1.000
_cell.length_c   1.000
_cell.angle_alpha   90.00
_cell.angle_beta   90.00
_cell.angle_gamma   90.00
#
_symmetry.space_group_name_H-M   'P 1'
#
loop_
_entity.id
_entity.type
_entity.pdbx_description
1 polymer ?
#
loop_
_entity_poly.entity_id
_entity_poly.type
_entity_poly.pdbx_seq_one_letter_code
_entity_poly.pdbx_strand_id
1 'polypeptide(L)'
;MKEEDNVASTHPWLDFNDAEILVINDDDQDKPDRDEIRKQLLLRLPCLVSNLYPEGRHQGRHFQVGSLDGERGQSLKITLEGERAGCWNDFATDDHGDIFDLVAARHHFTLPRDFTELLQWCSDWLGHIPDVPTSYKGKPKAMDDLGLHTAMWRYLLKLRTRLKIRHYCRYETRSD
;
A
#
# COMPACT_ATOMS: atom_id res chain seq x y z
N MET A 1 -59.31 -14.44 -27.43
CA MET A 1 -57.95 -14.86 -27.81
C MET A 1 -57.28 -13.69 -28.50
N LYS A 2 -56.00 -13.50 -28.19
CA LYS A 2 -55.06 -12.45 -28.62
C LYS A 2 -55.11 -11.19 -27.75
N GLU A 3 -54.31 -11.20 -26.70
CA GLU A 3 -52.85 -10.94 -26.67
C GLU A 3 -52.66 -9.46 -26.39
N GLU A 4 -52.46 -9.23 -25.11
CA GLU A 4 -52.20 -7.94 -24.48
C GLU A 4 -50.72 -7.70 -24.68
N ASP A 5 -50.38 -6.74 -25.55
CA ASP A 5 -49.00 -6.34 -25.84
C ASP A 5 -48.35 -5.75 -24.58
N ASN A 6 -47.74 -6.62 -23.76
CA ASN A 6 -46.87 -6.22 -22.66
C ASN A 6 -45.52 -5.79 -23.23
N VAL A 7 -45.48 -4.58 -23.80
CA VAL A 7 -44.23 -3.94 -24.18
C VAL A 7 -43.58 -3.43 -22.89
N ALA A 8 -42.67 -4.25 -22.36
CA ALA A 8 -41.83 -3.91 -21.22
C ALA A 8 -41.30 -2.48 -21.40
N SER A 9 -41.72 -1.60 -20.50
CA SER A 9 -41.24 -0.22 -20.44
C SER A 9 -39.78 -0.24 -20.00
N THR A 10 -38.87 -0.40 -20.96
CA THR A 10 -37.43 -0.20 -20.75
C THR A 10 -37.22 1.29 -20.52
N HIS A 11 -37.29 1.72 -19.26
CA HIS A 11 -36.89 3.06 -18.85
C HIS A 11 -35.39 3.21 -19.14
N PRO A 12 -34.96 4.05 -20.08
CA PRO A 12 -33.54 4.16 -20.47
C PRO A 12 -32.63 4.59 -19.30
N TRP A 13 -33.21 5.26 -18.29
CA TRP A 13 -32.52 5.67 -17.06
C TRP A 13 -32.32 4.54 -16.03
N LEU A 14 -33.00 3.40 -16.19
CA LEU A 14 -32.86 2.19 -15.36
C LEU A 14 -32.07 1.09 -16.08
N ASP A 15 -31.61 1.34 -17.30
CA ASP A 15 -30.77 0.39 -18.04
C ASP A 15 -29.29 0.62 -17.71
N PHE A 16 -28.80 -0.13 -16.73
CA PHE A 16 -27.41 -0.06 -16.27
C PHE A 16 -26.43 -0.77 -17.23
N ASN A 17 -26.90 -1.33 -18.36
CA ASN A 17 -26.06 -1.97 -19.37
C ASN A 17 -25.67 -1.05 -20.55
N ASP A 18 -26.16 0.19 -20.60
CA ASP A 18 -25.84 1.16 -21.66
C ASP A 18 -24.58 2.00 -21.35
N ALA A 19 -23.76 1.55 -20.40
CA ALA A 19 -22.47 2.16 -20.16
C ALA A 19 -21.60 1.98 -21.41
N GLU A 20 -21.10 3.07 -21.97
CA GLU A 20 -20.07 3.00 -23.02
C GLU A 20 -18.96 2.09 -22.50
N ILE A 21 -18.78 0.94 -23.15
CA ILE A 21 -17.59 0.12 -22.97
C ILE A 21 -16.46 1.00 -23.48
N LEU A 22 -15.82 1.72 -22.57
CA LEU A 22 -14.55 2.34 -22.83
C LEU A 22 -13.66 1.20 -23.27
N VAL A 23 -13.34 1.17 -24.57
CA VAL A 23 -12.29 0.30 -25.08
C VAL A 23 -11.01 0.89 -24.50
N ILE A 24 -10.73 0.50 -23.27
CA ILE A 24 -9.43 0.70 -22.66
C ILE A 24 -8.51 -0.11 -23.56
N ASN A 25 -7.62 0.58 -24.28
CA ASN A 25 -6.58 -0.10 -25.03
C ASN A 25 -5.63 -0.69 -23.98
N ASP A 26 -5.99 -1.87 -23.45
CA ASP A 26 -5.22 -2.62 -22.45
C ASP A 26 -3.95 -3.27 -23.05
N ASP A 27 -3.59 -2.95 -24.30
CA ASP A 27 -2.46 -3.57 -25.00
C ASP A 27 -1.08 -3.00 -24.58
N ASP A 28 -1.06 -1.84 -23.90
CA ASP A 28 0.18 -1.17 -23.43
C ASP A 28 0.17 -0.84 -21.91
N GLN A 29 -0.87 -1.24 -21.15
CA GLN A 29 -1.06 -0.80 -19.75
C GLN A 29 -0.73 -1.83 -18.66
N ASP A 30 -0.49 -3.10 -19.03
CA ASP A 30 -0.27 -4.18 -18.03
C ASP A 30 1.21 -4.49 -17.74
N LYS A 31 2.16 -3.90 -18.48
CA LYS A 31 3.57 -3.99 -18.08
C LYS A 31 3.85 -2.90 -17.06
N PRO A 32 4.21 -3.25 -15.81
CA PRO A 32 4.58 -2.24 -14.84
C PRO A 32 5.79 -1.49 -15.37
N ASP A 33 5.60 -0.22 -15.68
CA ASP A 33 6.65 0.62 -16.24
C ASP A 33 7.84 0.63 -15.28
N ARG A 34 9.04 0.38 -15.81
CA ARG A 34 10.27 0.30 -15.01
C ARG A 34 10.45 1.54 -14.16
N ASP A 35 10.13 2.70 -14.71
CA ASP A 35 10.28 3.97 -14.03
C ASP A 35 9.20 4.16 -12.95
N GLU A 36 8.01 3.60 -13.14
CA GLU A 36 6.98 3.57 -12.10
C GLU A 36 7.39 2.65 -10.94
N ILE A 37 7.85 1.42 -11.23
CA ILE A 37 8.41 0.53 -10.20
C ILE A 37 9.52 1.25 -9.44
N ARG A 38 10.45 1.89 -10.16
CA ARG A 38 11.53 2.65 -9.52
C ARG A 38 10.99 3.71 -8.57
N LYS A 39 10.04 4.55 -9.00
CA LYS A 39 9.47 5.61 -8.14
C LYS A 39 8.82 5.02 -6.89
N GLN A 40 8.06 3.93 -7.05
CA GLN A 40 7.41 3.25 -5.92
C GLN A 40 8.42 2.64 -4.94
N LEU A 41 9.50 2.05 -5.45
CA LEU A 41 10.61 1.55 -4.62
C LEU A 41 11.31 2.69 -3.88
N LEU A 42 11.56 3.82 -4.54
CA LEU A 42 12.19 4.99 -3.93
C LEU A 42 11.33 5.58 -2.80
N LEU A 43 10.00 5.62 -2.99
CA LEU A 43 9.07 6.10 -1.96
C LEU A 43 9.12 5.23 -0.69
N ARG A 44 9.32 3.91 -0.86
CA ARG A 44 9.38 2.93 0.23
C ARG A 44 10.81 2.45 0.52
N LEU A 45 11.82 3.19 0.08
CA LEU A 45 13.22 2.80 0.15
C LEU A 45 13.71 2.45 1.56
N PRO A 46 13.34 3.19 2.63
CA PRO A 46 13.73 2.81 3.98
C PRO A 46 13.19 1.43 4.40
N CYS A 47 11.98 1.08 3.94
CA CYS A 47 11.37 -0.22 4.22
C CYS A 47 12.05 -1.33 3.41
N LEU A 48 12.33 -1.06 2.13
CA LEU A 48 13.04 -1.99 1.24
C LEU A 48 14.40 -2.37 1.81
N VAL A 49 15.21 -1.37 2.11
CA VAL A 49 16.58 -1.59 2.59
C VAL A 49 16.58 -2.28 3.96
N SER A 50 15.63 -1.94 4.85
CA SER A 50 15.51 -2.63 6.15
C SER A 50 15.06 -4.09 6.01
N ASN A 51 14.23 -4.40 5.01
CA ASN A 51 13.79 -5.76 4.71
C ASN A 51 14.91 -6.59 4.08
N LEU A 52 15.69 -6.00 3.16
CA LEU A 52 16.84 -6.66 2.54
C LEU A 52 17.97 -6.89 3.55
N TYR A 53 18.22 -5.91 4.42
CA TYR A 53 19.37 -5.87 5.33
C TYR A 53 18.95 -5.67 6.79
N PRO A 54 18.50 -6.74 7.47
CA PRO A 54 18.05 -6.65 8.86
C PRO A 54 19.15 -6.25 9.84
N GLU A 55 20.41 -6.58 9.52
CA GLU A 55 21.60 -6.23 10.31
C GLU A 55 22.15 -4.83 10.00
N GLY A 56 21.56 -4.13 9.03
CA GLY A 56 21.97 -2.80 8.64
C GLY A 56 21.53 -1.72 9.64
N ARG A 57 22.23 -0.57 9.60
CA ARG A 57 21.99 0.53 10.52
C ARG A 57 21.53 1.78 9.79
N HIS A 58 20.36 2.29 10.18
CA HIS A 58 19.84 3.56 9.71
C HIS A 58 20.61 4.74 10.35
N GLN A 59 21.21 5.59 9.52
CA GLN A 59 22.06 6.72 9.88
C GLN A 59 21.50 8.02 9.27
N GLY A 60 20.39 8.51 9.83
CA GLY A 60 19.73 9.73 9.39
C GLY A 60 19.25 9.62 7.94
N ARG A 61 19.97 10.25 7.01
CA ARG A 61 19.65 10.25 5.56
C ARG A 61 20.24 9.09 4.78
N HIS A 62 21.04 8.26 5.44
CA HIS A 62 21.76 7.15 4.80
C HIS A 62 21.53 5.87 5.58
N PHE A 63 21.69 4.74 4.91
CA PHE A 63 21.69 3.42 5.51
C PHE A 63 23.06 2.78 5.31
N GLN A 64 23.59 2.16 6.37
CA GLN A 64 24.91 1.54 6.35
C GLN A 64 24.82 0.03 6.57
N VAL A 65 25.56 -0.72 5.76
CA VAL A 65 25.67 -2.19 5.83
C VAL A 65 27.14 -2.58 5.60
N GLY A 66 27.56 -3.76 6.03
CA GLY A 66 28.94 -4.23 5.85
C GLY A 66 29.25 -4.75 4.45
N SER A 67 28.29 -5.39 3.79
CA SER A 67 28.46 -5.99 2.46
C SER A 67 27.10 -6.08 1.74
N LEU A 68 27.11 -6.33 0.43
CA LEU A 68 25.93 -6.66 -0.38
C LEU A 68 25.20 -7.92 0.11
N ASP A 69 25.92 -8.81 0.80
CA ASP A 69 25.38 -9.99 1.48
C ASP A 69 24.79 -9.68 2.87
N GLY A 70 24.80 -8.42 3.29
CA GLY A 70 24.13 -7.98 4.51
C GLY A 70 24.90 -8.26 5.80
N GLU A 71 26.20 -8.48 5.69
CA GLU A 71 27.08 -8.59 6.86
C GLU A 71 27.07 -7.29 7.69
N ARG A 72 27.41 -7.40 8.97
CA ARG A 72 27.53 -6.23 9.86
C ARG A 72 28.73 -5.40 9.46
N GLY A 73 28.51 -4.11 9.20
CA GLY A 73 29.60 -3.18 8.91
C GLY A 73 29.11 -1.83 8.42
N GLN A 74 30.03 -1.04 7.84
CA GLN A 74 29.79 0.34 7.41
C GLN A 74 30.32 0.62 5.98
N SER A 75 30.68 -0.43 5.24
CA SER A 75 31.32 -0.32 3.92
C SER A 75 30.32 0.08 2.83
N LEU A 76 29.11 -0.47 2.88
CA LEU A 76 28.03 -0.17 1.95
C LEU A 76 27.20 1.00 2.51
N LYS A 77 27.10 2.07 1.73
CA LYS A 77 26.31 3.26 2.06
C LYS A 77 25.22 3.49 1.02
N ILE A 78 23.97 3.47 1.47
CA ILE A 78 22.78 3.69 0.64
C ILE A 78 22.18 5.04 1.00
N THR A 79 21.89 5.87 0.00
CA THR A 79 21.27 7.19 0.22
C THR A 79 19.76 7.05 0.21
N LEU A 80 19.10 7.34 1.35
CA LEU A 80 17.65 7.21 1.51
C LEU A 80 16.89 8.48 1.14
N GLU A 81 17.49 9.64 1.36
CA GLU A 81 16.86 10.95 1.18
C GLU A 81 17.70 11.88 0.31
N GLY A 82 17.03 12.72 -0.49
CA GLY A 82 17.64 13.76 -1.31
C GLY A 82 17.54 13.50 -2.81
N GLU A 83 18.27 14.29 -3.59
CA GLU A 83 18.29 14.21 -5.06
C GLU A 83 18.87 12.89 -5.57
N ARG A 84 19.72 12.24 -4.77
CA ARG A 84 20.38 10.97 -5.08
C ARG A 84 19.78 9.79 -4.30
N ALA A 85 18.53 9.90 -3.87
CA ALA A 85 17.84 8.82 -3.19
C ALA A 85 17.82 7.56 -4.08
N GLY A 86 18.18 6.42 -3.50
CA GLY A 86 18.26 5.12 -4.20
C GLY A 86 19.60 4.79 -4.83
N CYS A 87 20.57 5.71 -4.82
CA CYS A 87 21.95 5.37 -5.15
C CYS A 87 22.67 4.75 -3.95
N TRP A 88 23.49 3.73 -4.23
CA TRP A 88 24.37 3.10 -3.23
C TRP A 88 25.81 3.09 -3.71
N ASN A 89 26.74 3.16 -2.75
CA ASN A 89 28.17 3.05 -2.95
C ASN A 89 28.75 2.09 -1.91
N ASP A 90 29.60 1.16 -2.34
CA ASP A 90 30.44 0.34 -1.48
C ASP A 90 31.88 0.89 -1.46
N PHE A 91 32.34 1.30 -0.28
CA PHE A 91 33.70 1.81 -0.10
C PHE A 91 34.76 0.72 -0.05
N ALA A 92 34.38 -0.55 0.16
CA ALA A 92 35.35 -1.65 0.18
C ALA A 92 35.75 -2.08 -1.24
N THR A 93 34.78 -2.14 -2.16
CA THR A 93 34.97 -2.60 -3.55
C THR A 93 35.04 -1.45 -4.56
N ASP A 94 34.69 -0.22 -4.15
CA ASP A 94 34.48 0.96 -5.01
C ASP A 94 33.34 0.80 -6.02
N ASP A 95 32.45 -0.16 -5.76
CA ASP A 95 31.26 -0.41 -6.55
C ASP A 95 30.15 0.58 -6.20
N HIS A 96 29.35 0.93 -7.19
CA HIS A 96 28.22 1.82 -7.04
C HIS A 96 27.14 1.46 -8.03
N GLY A 97 25.89 1.78 -7.71
CA GLY A 97 24.78 1.42 -8.56
C GLY A 97 23.46 2.09 -8.19
N ASP A 98 22.43 1.70 -8.92
CA ASP A 98 21.06 2.08 -8.65
C ASP A 98 20.35 1.06 -7.73
N ILE A 99 19.08 1.32 -7.44
CA ILE A 99 18.29 0.46 -6.57
C ILE A 99 18.07 -0.94 -7.15
N PHE A 100 18.02 -1.07 -8.48
CA PHE A 100 17.88 -2.36 -9.15
C PHE A 100 19.17 -3.14 -9.07
N ASP A 101 20.32 -2.49 -9.22
CA ASP A 101 21.64 -3.11 -9.03
C ASP A 101 21.78 -3.64 -7.58
N LEU A 102 21.27 -2.90 -6.59
CA LEU A 102 21.29 -3.32 -5.18
C LEU A 102 20.47 -4.60 -4.97
N VAL A 103 19.23 -4.62 -5.47
CA VAL A 103 18.34 -5.79 -5.36
C VAL A 103 18.90 -6.97 -6.15
N ALA A 104 19.46 -6.71 -7.34
CA ALA A 104 20.09 -7.72 -8.17
C ALA A 104 21.28 -8.37 -7.44
N ALA A 105 22.15 -7.57 -6.83
CA ALA A 105 23.27 -8.07 -6.04
C ALA A 105 22.79 -8.94 -4.87
N ARG A 106 21.75 -8.50 -4.16
CA ARG A 106 21.19 -9.20 -2.99
C ARG A 106 20.56 -10.55 -3.32
N HIS A 107 19.92 -10.65 -4.49
CA HIS A 107 19.25 -11.87 -4.95
C HIS A 107 20.08 -12.67 -5.98
N HIS A 108 21.32 -12.24 -6.25
CA HIS A 108 22.23 -12.82 -7.22
C HIS A 108 21.67 -12.90 -8.65
N PHE A 109 20.86 -11.91 -9.06
CA PHE A 109 20.40 -11.79 -10.44
C PHE A 109 21.53 -11.32 -11.36
N THR A 110 21.61 -11.87 -12.58
CA THR A 110 22.62 -11.47 -13.56
C THR A 110 22.03 -10.46 -14.54
N LEU A 111 22.44 -9.19 -14.44
CA LEU A 111 22.01 -8.14 -15.36
C LEU A 111 22.87 -8.12 -16.63
N PRO A 112 22.29 -7.92 -17.84
CA PRO A 112 20.88 -7.59 -18.12
C PRO A 112 19.95 -8.80 -18.34
N ARG A 113 20.44 -10.04 -18.19
CA ARG A 113 19.72 -11.26 -18.55
C ARG A 113 18.43 -11.46 -17.73
N ASP A 114 18.52 -11.30 -16.42
CA ASP A 114 17.45 -11.62 -15.48
C ASP A 114 16.63 -10.38 -15.09
N PHE A 115 16.65 -9.34 -15.94
CA PHE A 115 16.01 -8.07 -15.64
C PHE A 115 14.48 -8.19 -15.49
N THR A 116 13.84 -9.07 -16.27
CA THR A 116 12.39 -9.32 -16.15
C THR A 116 12.04 -9.97 -14.81
N GLU A 117 12.85 -10.93 -14.34
CA GLU A 117 12.65 -11.58 -13.05
C GLU A 117 12.86 -10.60 -11.89
N LEU A 118 13.86 -9.72 -12.01
CA LEU A 118 14.09 -8.63 -11.07
C LEU A 118 12.88 -7.69 -10.98
N LEU A 119 12.31 -7.27 -12.11
CA LEU A 119 11.14 -6.39 -12.13
C LEU A 119 9.89 -7.08 -11.56
N GLN A 120 9.73 -8.37 -11.83
CA GLN A 120 8.65 -9.17 -11.24
C GLN A 120 8.80 -9.21 -9.72
N TRP A 121 10.00 -9.54 -9.22
CA TRP A 121 10.27 -9.54 -7.78
C TRP A 121 9.99 -8.18 -7.14
N CYS A 122 10.40 -7.08 -7.79
CA CYS A 122 10.12 -5.73 -7.30
C CYS A 122 8.61 -5.44 -7.26
N SER A 123 7.86 -5.87 -8.28
CA SER A 123 6.42 -5.70 -8.35
C SER A 123 5.70 -6.50 -7.26
N ASP A 124 6.10 -7.75 -7.06
CA ASP A 124 5.56 -8.62 -6.00
C ASP A 124 5.85 -8.02 -4.63
N TRP A 125 7.07 -7.55 -4.39
CA TRP A 125 7.45 -6.88 -3.14
C TRP A 125 6.62 -5.63 -2.88
N LEU A 126 6.37 -4.80 -3.91
CA LEU A 126 5.51 -3.62 -3.81
C LEU A 126 4.04 -3.99 -3.54
N GLY A 127 3.54 -5.09 -4.10
CA GLY A 127 2.17 -5.58 -3.91
C GLY A 127 1.90 -6.15 -2.51
N HIS A 128 2.93 -6.58 -1.79
CA HIS A 128 2.80 -7.17 -0.44
C HIS A 128 2.85 -6.16 0.71
N ILE A 129 3.26 -4.92 0.46
CA ILE A 129 3.45 -3.94 1.54
C ILE A 129 2.15 -3.17 1.71
N PRO A 130 1.44 -3.33 2.85
CA PRO A 130 0.34 -2.42 3.16
C PRO A 130 0.92 -1.01 3.15
N ASP A 131 0.25 -0.07 2.49
CA ASP A 131 0.66 1.32 2.47
C ASP A 131 1.04 1.74 3.89
N VAL A 132 2.34 1.94 4.12
CA VAL A 132 2.80 2.36 5.43
C VAL A 132 2.19 3.74 5.59
N PRO A 133 1.26 3.96 6.54
CA PRO A 133 0.86 5.32 6.84
C PRO A 133 2.13 5.99 7.33
N THR A 134 2.72 6.80 6.45
CA THR A 134 3.83 7.70 6.74
C THR A 134 3.58 8.23 8.14
N SER A 135 4.48 7.84 9.08
CA SER A 135 4.34 8.19 10.48
C SER A 135 4.25 9.71 10.54
N TYR A 136 3.03 10.22 10.72
CA TYR A 136 2.74 11.62 10.82
C TYR A 136 3.50 12.13 12.06
N LYS A 137 4.72 12.64 11.86
CA LYS A 137 5.40 13.52 12.82
C LYS A 137 4.79 14.93 12.78
N GLY A 138 3.48 15.02 12.53
CA GLY A 138 2.67 16.16 12.90
C GLY A 138 2.15 15.91 14.31
N LYS A 139 2.17 16.91 15.18
CA LYS A 139 1.33 16.89 16.39
C LYS A 139 -0.06 16.43 15.96
N PRO A 140 -0.70 15.47 16.67
CA PRO A 140 -2.07 15.11 16.34
C PRO A 140 -2.85 16.42 16.30
N LYS A 141 -3.37 16.78 15.12
CA LYS A 141 -4.40 17.80 15.03
C LYS A 141 -5.48 17.27 15.97
N ALA A 142 -5.86 18.05 16.98
CA ALA A 142 -6.90 17.67 17.92
C ALA A 142 -8.10 17.19 17.08
N MET A 143 -8.25 15.88 17.00
CA MET A 143 -9.41 15.26 16.40
C MET A 143 -10.50 15.68 17.37
N ASP A 144 -11.53 16.38 16.89
CA ASP A 144 -12.68 16.72 17.73
C ASP A 144 -13.04 15.49 18.56
N ASP A 145 -13.05 15.64 19.89
CA ASP A 145 -13.36 14.58 20.84
C ASP A 145 -14.77 14.06 20.51
N LEU A 146 -14.82 13.04 19.64
CA LEU A 146 -15.99 12.23 19.39
C LEU A 146 -16.33 11.60 20.74
N GLY A 147 -17.22 12.28 21.48
CA GLY A 147 -17.54 11.99 22.87
C GLY A 147 -17.78 10.50 23.11
N LEU A 148 -17.59 10.09 24.37
CA LEU A 148 -17.62 8.71 24.86
C LEU A 148 -18.54 7.80 24.02
N HIS A 149 -17.94 6.79 23.41
CA HIS A 149 -18.57 5.86 22.48
C HIS A 149 -19.83 5.23 23.13
N THR A 150 -21.03 5.73 22.80
CA THR A 150 -22.28 5.32 23.46
C THR A 150 -23.00 4.15 22.78
N ALA A 151 -22.37 3.47 21.82
CA ALA A 151 -22.96 2.29 21.20
C ALA A 151 -21.93 1.17 20.98
N MET A 152 -22.09 0.09 21.74
CA MET A 152 -21.41 -1.18 21.49
C MET A 152 -22.25 -2.02 20.52
N TRP A 153 -21.73 -2.32 19.34
CA TRP A 153 -22.37 -3.25 18.41
C TRP A 153 -22.22 -4.69 18.92
N ARG A 154 -23.21 -5.21 19.63
CA ARG A 154 -23.31 -6.65 19.93
C ARG A 154 -24.11 -7.34 18.84
N TYR A 155 -23.41 -8.08 17.98
CA TYR A 155 -24.05 -9.02 17.06
C TYR A 155 -24.66 -10.18 17.86
N LEU A 156 -25.97 -10.14 18.04
CA LEU A 156 -26.74 -11.27 18.57
C LEU A 156 -27.00 -12.26 17.44
N LEU A 157 -26.27 -13.38 17.45
CA LEU A 157 -26.64 -14.58 16.71
C LEU A 157 -28.08 -14.96 17.12
N LYS A 158 -28.98 -14.95 16.15
CA LYS A 158 -30.41 -15.25 16.31
C LYS A 158 -30.59 -16.66 16.89
N LEU A 159 -30.85 -16.74 18.19
CA LEU A 159 -31.61 -17.85 18.74
C LEU A 159 -33.01 -17.34 19.08
N ARG A 160 -33.98 -17.88 18.34
CA ARG A 160 -35.42 -17.78 18.57
C ARG A 160 -35.71 -17.94 20.06
N THR A 161 -36.23 -16.90 20.70
CA THR A 161 -37.66 -16.82 21.06
C THR A 161 -37.95 -15.58 21.93
N ARG A 162 -39.12 -15.00 21.64
CA ARG A 162 -39.80 -13.84 22.25
C ARG A 162 -39.39 -13.46 23.68
N LEU A 163 -39.10 -12.16 23.90
CA LEU A 163 -39.56 -11.47 25.10
C LEU A 163 -39.88 -9.99 24.78
N LYS A 164 -41.04 -9.54 25.24
CA LYS A 164 -41.63 -8.21 25.00
C LYS A 164 -40.86 -7.15 25.79
N ILE A 165 -40.53 -6.02 25.17
CA ILE A 165 -40.03 -4.84 25.88
C ILE A 165 -41.13 -3.78 25.85
N ARG A 166 -41.75 -3.53 27.01
CA ARG A 166 -42.50 -2.29 27.26
C ARG A 166 -41.63 -1.35 28.07
N HIS A 167 -41.70 -0.09 27.64
CA HIS A 167 -41.67 1.14 28.41
C HIS A 167 -40.34 1.75 28.90
N TYR A 168 -40.21 3.06 28.63
CA TYR A 168 -40.06 4.02 29.73
C TYR A 168 -38.83 4.94 29.77
N CYS A 169 -38.48 5.75 28.76
CA CYS A 169 -37.54 6.86 29.03
C CYS A 169 -38.31 8.15 29.36
N ARG A 170 -38.38 8.45 30.66
CA ARG A 170 -38.80 9.73 31.23
C ARG A 170 -37.64 10.71 31.11
N TYR A 171 -37.87 11.87 30.50
CA TYR A 171 -36.91 12.97 30.52
C TYR A 171 -37.21 13.85 31.73
N GLU A 172 -36.23 14.00 32.61
CA GLU A 172 -36.26 15.01 33.66
C GLU A 172 -35.44 16.20 33.14
N THR A 173 -36.14 17.30 32.82
CA THR A 173 -35.53 18.54 32.36
C THR A 173 -34.93 19.26 33.56
N ARG A 174 -33.62 19.53 33.51
CA ARG A 174 -33.03 20.56 34.35
C ARG A 174 -32.17 21.47 33.48
N SER A 175 -32.81 22.54 33.02
CA SER A 175 -32.16 23.78 32.63
C SER A 175 -31.58 24.44 33.88
N ASP A 176 -30.37 24.97 33.74
CA ASP A 176 -29.90 26.14 34.50
C ASP A 176 -30.42 27.40 33.78
#